data_AF-A0A4D6X4D5-F1
#
_entry.id   AF-A0A4D6X4D5-F1
#
_cell.length_a   1.000
_cell.length_b   1.000
_cell.length_c   1.000
_cell.angle_alpha   90.00
_cell.angle_beta   90.00
_cell.angle_gamma   90.00
#
_symmetry.space_group_name_H-M   'P 1'
#
loop_
_entity.id
_entity.type
_entity.pdbx_description
1 polymer ?
#
loop_
_entity_poly.entity_id
_entity_poly.type
_entity_poly.pdbx_seq_one_letter_code
_entity_poly.pdbx_strand_id
1 'polypeptide(L)'
;MTIDHRLRRLEIARRRALWALADLQPGDARAEKVLAELDEVDQGLQDIVSGDQLYAQELVNVVTTKLHNGIQLVVEDSIPEPWLQRFQAASVGSTRLAEGPYLRDFEKFVAVWHQELEHLNAHRSKRSR
;
A
#
# COMPACT_ATOMS: atom_id res chain seq x y z
N MET A 1 16.84 -11.49 11.28
CA MET A 1 15.53 -11.02 10.78
C MET A 1 15.66 -10.98 9.26
N THR A 2 14.83 -11.71 8.50
CA THR A 2 14.95 -11.72 7.02
C THR A 2 14.50 -10.38 6.43
N ILE A 3 14.96 -10.08 5.21
CA ILE A 3 14.58 -8.87 4.48
C ILE A 3 13.05 -8.77 4.37
N ASP A 4 12.39 -9.89 4.08
CA ASP A 4 10.92 -9.98 3.96
C ASP A 4 10.20 -9.60 5.26
N HIS A 5 10.70 -10.05 6.42
CA HIS A 5 10.11 -9.67 7.71
C HIS A 5 10.25 -8.17 8.00
N ARG A 6 11.37 -7.56 7.59
CA ARG A 6 11.59 -6.11 7.75
C ARG A 6 10.67 -5.33 6.81
N LEU A 7 10.59 -5.72 5.54
CA LEU A 7 9.71 -5.12 4.53
C LEU A 7 8.25 -5.16 4.99
N ARG A 8 7.76 -6.35 5.37
CA ARG A 8 6.40 -6.55 5.87
C ARG A 8 6.09 -5.64 7.07
N ARG A 9 7.01 -5.52 8.02
CA ARG A 9 6.82 -4.67 9.21
C ARG A 9 6.70 -3.20 8.83
N LEU A 10 7.51 -2.72 7.90
CA LEU A 10 7.48 -1.34 7.44
C LEU A 10 6.21 -1.04 6.62
N GLU A 11 5.80 -1.92 5.72
CA GLU A 11 4.55 -1.72 4.96
C GLU A 11 3.30 -1.76 5.86
N ILE A 12 3.30 -2.58 6.93
CA ILE A 12 2.25 -2.52 7.97
C ILE A 12 2.26 -1.16 8.69
N ALA A 13 3.45 -0.64 9.04
CA ALA A 13 3.57 0.66 9.70
C ALA A 13 3.07 1.79 8.79
N ARG A 14 3.48 1.76 7.51
CA ARG A 14 3.05 2.71 6.47
C ARG A 14 1.53 2.71 6.33
N ARG A 15 0.91 1.52 6.23
CA ARG A 15 -0.54 1.39 6.14
C ARG A 15 -1.26 2.04 7.32
N ARG A 16 -0.79 1.77 8.55
CA ARG A 16 -1.38 2.34 9.77
C ARG A 16 -1.27 3.86 9.78
N ALA A 17 -0.12 4.40 9.39
CA ALA A 17 0.08 5.84 9.35
C ALA A 17 -0.75 6.51 8.24
N LEU A 18 -0.86 5.90 7.04
CA LEU A 18 -1.77 6.38 5.98
C LEU A 18 -3.24 6.38 6.45
N TRP A 19 -3.68 5.33 7.17
CA TRP A 19 -5.01 5.31 7.78
C TRP A 19 -5.21 6.42 8.80
N ALA A 20 -4.24 6.64 9.71
CA ALA A 20 -4.32 7.73 10.67
C ALA A 20 -4.38 9.12 10.00
N LEU A 21 -3.74 9.27 8.84
CA LEU A 21 -3.74 10.51 8.06
C LEU A 21 -5.04 10.73 7.29
N ALA A 22 -5.74 9.66 6.91
CA ALA A 22 -6.97 9.73 6.11
C ALA A 22 -8.08 10.54 6.80
N ASP A 23 -8.17 10.48 8.12
CA ASP A 23 -9.16 11.22 8.91
C ASP A 23 -8.76 12.67 9.21
N LEU A 24 -7.54 13.08 8.83
CA LEU A 24 -6.99 14.41 9.09
C LEU A 24 -7.03 15.29 7.84
N GLN A 25 -7.30 16.57 8.05
CA GLN A 25 -7.28 17.57 6.98
C GLN A 25 -5.87 18.14 6.78
N PRO A 26 -5.45 18.43 5.53
CA PRO A 26 -4.18 19.08 5.27
C PRO A 26 -4.00 20.37 6.08
N GLY A 27 -2.92 20.46 6.86
CA GLY A 27 -2.63 21.58 7.76
C GLY A 27 -3.12 21.39 9.21
N ASP A 28 -3.73 20.25 9.54
CA ASP A 28 -4.02 19.87 10.92
C ASP A 28 -2.71 19.58 11.68
N ALA A 29 -2.49 20.23 12.82
CA ALA A 29 -1.28 20.03 13.63
C ALA A 29 -1.10 18.58 14.11
N ARG A 30 -2.20 17.80 14.21
CA ARG A 30 -2.14 16.37 14.56
C ARG A 30 -1.48 15.54 13.46
N ALA A 31 -1.51 16.02 12.21
CA ALA A 31 -0.91 15.33 11.08
C ALA A 31 0.63 15.33 11.16
N GLU A 32 1.25 16.32 11.81
CA GLU A 32 2.71 16.44 11.89
C GLU A 32 3.39 15.20 12.48
N LYS A 33 2.81 14.65 13.56
CA LYS A 33 3.33 13.41 14.15
C LYS A 33 3.23 12.24 13.18
N VAL A 34 2.09 12.10 12.50
CA VAL A 34 1.84 11.02 11.52
C VAL A 34 2.77 11.15 10.31
N LEU A 35 3.03 12.38 9.85
CA LEU A 35 3.95 12.66 8.76
C LEU A 35 5.41 12.33 9.13
N ALA A 36 5.85 12.64 10.34
CA ALA A 36 7.17 12.26 10.83
C ALA A 36 7.33 10.72 10.87
N GLU A 37 6.32 10.01 11.39
CA GLU A 37 6.31 8.54 11.36
C GLU A 37 6.35 7.98 9.92
N LEU A 38 5.62 8.58 8.99
CA LEU A 38 5.68 8.20 7.57
C LEU A 38 7.04 8.44 6.94
N ASP A 39 7.71 9.55 7.25
CA ASP A 39 9.03 9.87 6.72
C ASP A 39 10.09 8.86 7.21
N GLU A 40 10.04 8.46 8.48
CA GLU A 40 10.90 7.40 9.02
C GLU A 40 10.66 6.04 8.35
N VAL A 41 9.39 5.68 8.13
CA VAL A 41 9.01 4.44 7.46
C VAL A 41 9.43 4.44 6.00
N ASP A 42 9.18 5.54 5.27
CA ASP A 42 9.56 5.70 3.87
C ASP A 42 11.09 5.60 3.72
N GLN A 43 11.87 6.20 4.63
CA GLN A 43 13.33 6.06 4.64
C GLN A 43 13.75 4.60 4.86
N GLY A 44 13.15 3.91 5.83
CA GLY A 44 13.43 2.51 6.09
C GLY A 44 13.06 1.57 4.94
N LEU A 45 12.05 1.94 4.13
CA LEU A 45 11.65 1.22 2.92
C LEU A 45 12.62 1.46 1.76
N GLN A 46 13.14 2.68 1.60
CA GLN A 46 14.16 2.99 0.59
C GLN A 46 15.44 2.17 0.77
N ASP A 47 15.81 1.88 2.02
CA ASP A 47 16.97 1.02 2.33
C ASP A 47 16.79 -0.45 1.87
N ILE A 48 15.55 -0.88 1.61
CA ILE A 48 15.19 -2.28 1.32
C ILE A 48 14.78 -2.42 -0.14
N VAL A 49 13.90 -1.54 -0.61
CA VAL A 49 13.34 -1.57 -1.94
C VAL A 49 14.24 -0.73 -2.85
N SER A 50 15.19 -1.39 -3.51
CA SER A 50 16.05 -0.77 -4.51
C SER A 50 15.39 -0.82 -5.89
N GLY A 51 15.28 0.31 -6.58
CA GLY A 51 14.91 0.39 -8.01
C GLY A 51 13.61 1.13 -8.34
N ASP A 52 13.30 1.18 -9.64
CA ASP A 52 12.06 1.74 -10.18
C ASP A 52 10.87 0.91 -9.71
N GLN A 53 10.10 1.48 -8.76
CA GLN A 53 8.86 0.87 -8.33
C GLN A 53 7.82 1.04 -9.44
N LEU A 54 7.18 -0.07 -9.84
CA LEU A 54 6.00 -0.01 -10.71
C LEU A 54 4.99 0.97 -10.11
N TYR A 55 4.44 1.86 -10.95
CA TYR A 55 3.37 2.72 -10.50
C TYR A 55 2.12 1.87 -10.22
N ALA A 56 1.32 2.29 -9.24
CA ALA A 56 0.11 1.56 -8.84
C ALA A 56 -0.79 1.24 -10.05
N GLN A 57 -0.88 2.17 -11.00
CA GLN A 57 -1.70 2.08 -12.21
C GLN A 57 -1.22 1.00 -13.19
N GLU A 58 0.07 0.67 -13.17
CA GLU A 58 0.66 -0.37 -14.03
C GLU A 58 0.48 -1.76 -13.43
N LEU A 59 0.27 -1.85 -12.11
CA LEU A 59 0.23 -3.10 -11.36
C LEU A 59 -0.85 -4.06 -11.85
N VAL A 60 -2.02 -3.55 -12.21
CA VAL A 60 -3.15 -4.37 -12.71
C VAL A 60 -2.80 -5.06 -14.03
N ASN A 61 -1.90 -4.48 -14.84
CA ASN A 61 -1.50 -5.05 -16.12
C ASN A 61 -0.41 -6.13 -16.00
N VAL A 62 0.27 -6.21 -14.85
CA VAL A 62 1.41 -7.12 -14.63
C VAL A 62 0.97 -8.37 -13.86
N VAL A 63 -0.09 -8.28 -13.06
CA VAL A 63 -0.57 -9.42 -12.29
C VAL A 63 -1.30 -10.45 -13.16
N THR A 64 -1.06 -11.72 -12.86
CA THR A 64 -1.77 -12.84 -13.49
C THR A 64 -3.11 -13.05 -12.79
N THR A 65 -4.17 -13.24 -13.58
CA THR A 65 -5.49 -13.61 -13.07
C THR A 65 -5.86 -15.04 -13.46
N LYS A 66 -6.74 -15.65 -12.67
CA LYS A 66 -7.35 -16.95 -12.97
C LYS A 66 -8.84 -16.89 -12.74
N LEU A 67 -9.59 -17.68 -13.52
CA LEU A 67 -11.02 -17.86 -13.34
C LEU A 67 -11.27 -19.06 -12.42
N HIS A 68 -11.97 -18.84 -11.32
CA HIS A 68 -12.38 -19.89 -10.39
C HIS A 68 -13.88 -19.78 -10.14
N ASN A 69 -14.66 -20.78 -10.57
CA ASN A 69 -16.12 -20.82 -10.41
C ASN A 69 -16.82 -19.53 -10.91
N GLY A 70 -16.38 -18.98 -12.04
CA GLY A 70 -16.94 -17.75 -12.62
C GLY A 70 -16.43 -16.45 -11.97
N ILE A 71 -15.53 -16.53 -11.00
CA ILE A 71 -14.95 -15.38 -10.29
C ILE A 71 -13.49 -15.18 -10.72
N GLN A 72 -13.11 -13.95 -11.07
CA GLN A 72 -11.72 -13.61 -11.34
C GLN A 72 -10.93 -13.38 -10.04
N LEU A 73 -9.84 -14.13 -9.89
CA LEU A 73 -8.92 -14.05 -8.76
C LEU A 73 -7.52 -13.66 -9.24
N VAL A 74 -6.78 -12.93 -8.42
CA VAL A 74 -5.35 -12.67 -8.67
C VAL A 74 -4.53 -13.86 -8.20
N VAL A 75 -3.53 -14.25 -8.98
CA VAL A 75 -2.50 -15.20 -8.54
C VAL A 75 -1.53 -14.45 -7.65
N GLU A 76 -1.57 -14.70 -6.34
CA GLU A 76 -0.84 -13.90 -5.33
C GLU A 76 0.68 -13.84 -5.60
N ASP A 77 1.28 -14.97 -6.01
CA ASP A 77 2.71 -15.05 -6.36
C ASP A 77 3.11 -14.23 -7.60
N SER A 78 2.14 -13.75 -8.39
CA SER A 78 2.40 -12.86 -9.52
C SER A 78 2.48 -11.38 -9.14
N ILE A 79 2.13 -11.03 -7.89
CA ILE A 79 2.19 -9.65 -7.41
C ILE A 79 3.65 -9.34 -7.05
N PRO A 80 4.32 -8.40 -7.73
CA PRO A 80 5.71 -8.08 -7.45
C PRO A 80 5.88 -7.39 -6.09
N GLU A 81 7.00 -7.60 -5.41
CA GLU A 81 7.34 -6.78 -4.25
C GLU A 81 7.72 -5.36 -4.68
N PRO A 82 7.38 -4.32 -3.88
CA PRO A 82 6.75 -4.35 -2.55
C PRO A 82 5.21 -4.42 -2.57
N TRP A 83 4.57 -4.54 -3.74
CA TRP A 83 3.12 -4.45 -3.87
C TRP A 83 2.37 -5.60 -3.20
N LEU A 84 2.97 -6.79 -3.11
CA LEU A 84 2.40 -7.89 -2.36
C LEU A 84 2.26 -7.54 -0.88
N GLN A 85 3.33 -7.04 -0.23
CA GLN A 85 3.24 -6.62 1.17
C GLN A 85 2.27 -5.46 1.37
N ARG A 86 2.21 -4.49 0.45
CA ARG A 86 1.25 -3.37 0.50
C ARG A 86 -0.19 -3.87 0.46
N PHE A 87 -0.50 -4.75 -0.50
CA PHE A 87 -1.83 -5.33 -0.66
C PHE A 87 -2.24 -6.16 0.56
N GLN A 88 -1.33 -6.99 1.09
CA GLN A 88 -1.57 -7.77 2.30
C GLN A 88 -1.81 -6.90 3.53
N ALA A 89 -1.05 -5.81 3.69
CA ALA A 89 -1.23 -4.86 4.80
C ALA A 89 -2.56 -4.11 4.71
N ALA A 90 -3.01 -3.75 3.50
CA ALA A 90 -4.30 -3.08 3.27
C ALA A 90 -5.50 -4.03 3.40
N SER A 91 -5.30 -5.32 3.16
CA SER A 91 -6.36 -6.33 3.11
C SER A 91 -6.58 -7.08 4.43
N VAL A 92 -5.97 -6.62 5.53
CA VAL A 92 -6.16 -7.23 6.85
C VAL A 92 -7.64 -7.16 7.25
N GLY A 93 -8.27 -8.31 7.46
CA GLY A 93 -9.68 -8.42 7.81
C GLY A 93 -10.63 -8.55 6.62
N SER A 94 -10.14 -8.50 5.37
CA SER A 94 -10.95 -8.76 4.18
C SER A 94 -11.30 -10.24 4.03
N THR A 95 -12.50 -10.51 3.51
CA THR A 95 -12.89 -11.88 3.14
C THR A 95 -12.17 -12.29 1.86
N ARG A 96 -11.46 -13.42 1.88
CA ARG A 96 -10.76 -13.98 0.71
C ARG A 96 -11.15 -15.42 0.46
N LEU A 97 -11.04 -15.86 -0.79
CA LEU A 97 -11.09 -17.29 -1.12
C LEU A 97 -9.73 -17.93 -0.82
N ALA A 98 -9.72 -19.24 -0.59
CA ALA A 98 -8.47 -19.98 -0.38
C ALA A 98 -7.60 -19.96 -1.64
N GLU A 99 -8.23 -19.84 -2.80
CA GLU A 99 -7.62 -19.85 -4.12
C GLU A 99 -6.96 -18.51 -4.48
N GLY A 100 -7.26 -17.44 -3.75
CA GLY A 100 -6.63 -16.13 -3.96
C GLY A 100 -7.56 -14.96 -3.66
N PRO A 101 -7.01 -13.74 -3.67
CA PRO A 101 -7.79 -12.51 -3.53
C PRO A 101 -8.62 -12.24 -4.79
N TYR A 102 -9.76 -11.57 -4.60
CA TYR A 102 -10.61 -11.16 -5.71
C TYR A 102 -9.94 -10.05 -6.54
N LEU A 103 -10.01 -10.14 -7.87
CA LEU A 103 -9.48 -9.09 -8.76
C LEU A 103 -10.06 -7.72 -8.43
N ARG A 104 -11.38 -7.62 -8.21
CA ARG A 104 -12.05 -6.37 -7.85
C ARG A 104 -11.49 -5.72 -6.58
N ASP A 105 -11.07 -6.52 -5.61
CA ASP A 105 -10.54 -6.02 -4.33
C ASP A 105 -9.11 -5.50 -4.53
N PHE A 106 -8.35 -6.15 -5.41
CA PHE A 106 -7.04 -5.70 -5.86
C PHE A 106 -7.11 -4.39 -6.66
N GLU A 107 -8.03 -4.28 -7.63
CA GLU A 107 -8.27 -3.05 -8.39
C GLU A 107 -8.69 -1.89 -7.48
N LYS A 108 -9.58 -2.17 -6.51
CA LYS A 108 -9.97 -1.20 -5.49
C LYS A 108 -8.78 -0.75 -4.66
N PHE A 109 -7.92 -1.68 -4.24
CA PHE A 109 -6.69 -1.35 -3.51
C PHE A 109 -5.81 -0.39 -4.32
N VAL A 110 -5.57 -0.66 -5.60
CA VAL A 110 -4.77 0.21 -6.47
C VAL A 110 -5.36 1.61 -6.57
N ALA A 111 -6.67 1.73 -6.76
CA ALA A 111 -7.35 3.02 -6.86
C ALA A 111 -7.29 3.82 -5.56
N VAL A 112 -7.55 3.17 -4.42
CA VAL A 112 -7.51 3.81 -3.08
C VAL A 112 -6.10 4.23 -2.73
N TRP A 113 -5.10 3.40 -3.02
CA TRP A 113 -3.70 3.72 -2.77
C TRP A 113 -3.27 5.02 -3.46
N HIS A 114 -3.71 5.25 -4.70
CA HIS A 114 -3.41 6.49 -5.41
C HIS A 114 -3.98 7.72 -4.70
N GLN A 115 -5.26 7.66 -4.29
CA GLN A 115 -5.94 8.75 -3.56
C GLN A 115 -5.26 9.05 -2.22
N GLU A 116 -4.79 8.02 -1.51
CA GLU A 116 -4.07 8.18 -0.25
C GLU A 116 -2.72 8.88 -0.43
N LEU A 117 -2.00 8.57 -1.52
CA LEU A 117 -0.75 9.27 -1.84
C LEU A 117 -0.98 10.72 -2.25
N GLU A 118 -2.06 11.02 -2.99
CA GLU A 118 -2.47 12.39 -3.28
C GLU A 118 -2.78 13.17 -1.99
N HIS A 119 -3.51 12.55 -1.06
CA HIS A 119 -3.82 13.15 0.24
C HIS A 119 -2.56 13.39 1.09
N LEU A 120 -1.65 12.42 1.13
CA LEU A 120 -0.34 12.56 1.77
C LEU A 120 0.46 13.73 1.18
N ASN A 121 0.48 13.88 -0.15
CA ASN A 121 1.15 14.99 -0.82
C ASN A 121 0.51 16.35 -0.48
N ALA A 122 -0.81 16.39 -0.34
CA ALA A 122 -1.52 17.60 0.10
C ALA A 122 -1.12 18.01 1.53
N HIS A 123 -1.02 17.04 2.45
CA HIS A 123 -0.50 17.25 3.81
C HIS A 123 0.95 17.75 3.80
N ARG A 124 1.85 17.08 3.08
CA ARG A 124 3.26 17.48 2.96
C ARG A 124 3.43 18.90 2.39
N SER A 125 2.56 19.29 1.45
CA SER A 125 2.57 20.65 0.87
C SER A 125 2.15 21.74 1.85
N LYS A 126 1.37 21.40 2.89
CA LYS A 126 0.95 22.34 3.95
C LYS A 126 1.98 22.44 5.08
N ARG A 127 2.76 21.39 5.33
CA ARG A 127 3.87 21.38 6.30
C ARG A 127 5.02 22.31 5.88
N SER A 128 5.28 22.43 4.59
CA SER A 128 6.39 23.24 4.02
C SER A 128 6.07 24.75 3.88
N ARG A 129 4.98 25.24 4.49
CA ARG A 129 4.58 26.65 4.52
C ARG A 129 4.56 27.17 5.94
#